data_AF-A0A2D8HDD9-F1
#
_entry.id   AF-A0A2D8HDD9-F1
#
_cell.length_a   1.000
_cell.length_b   1.000
_cell.length_c   1.000
_cell.angle_alpha   90.00
_cell.angle_beta   90.00
_cell.angle_gamma   90.00
#
_symmetry.space_group_name_H-M   'P 1'
#
loop_
_entity.id
_entity.type
_entity.pdbx_description
1 polymer ?
#
loop_
_entity_poly.entity_id
_entity_poly.type
_entity_poly.pdbx_seq_one_letter_code
_entity_poly.pdbx_strand_id
1 'polypeptide(L)'
;MTGQTWVVCGAEFIEGDVIRWHEGVFQSSRYDRKHRVKVGERSITAQVLFDPTDQNELLELQVLASEGTNPFKPDELLRRARRTVSHEDTERLAWSDEKARASVLDSLPEAQRKTMQAAQTPATKPMTQPSPTRTVPPVATGAPWRRRRASAGAYAAKP
;
A
#
# COMPACT_ATOMS: atom_id res chain seq x y z
N MET A 1 24.74 15.43 22.44
CA MET A 1 24.10 14.69 21.33
C MET A 1 22.68 14.39 21.75
N THR A 2 21.72 15.24 21.39
CA THR A 2 20.31 14.96 21.65
C THR A 2 19.90 13.81 20.74
N GLY A 3 19.77 12.61 21.32
CA GLY A 3 19.20 11.46 20.62
C GLY A 3 17.78 11.81 20.18
N GLN A 4 17.51 11.74 18.89
CA GLN A 4 16.18 11.90 18.34
C GLN A 4 15.37 10.65 18.72
N THR A 5 14.28 10.83 19.47
CA THR A 5 13.40 9.74 19.89
C THR A 5 12.28 9.56 18.86
N TRP A 6 12.16 8.36 18.33
CA TRP A 6 11.08 7.97 17.44
C TRP A 6 10.03 7.16 18.19
N VAL A 7 8.77 7.42 17.92
CA VAL A 7 7.62 6.80 18.60
C VAL A 7 6.69 6.25 17.54
N VAL A 8 6.33 4.96 17.65
CA VAL A 8 5.30 4.36 16.79
C VAL A 8 3.99 5.11 16.98
N CYS A 9 3.42 5.61 15.89
CA CYS A 9 2.18 6.37 15.90
C CYS A 9 1.10 5.76 15.01
N GLY A 10 1.43 4.89 14.07
CA GLY A 10 0.46 4.39 13.11
C GLY A 10 -0.20 5.53 12.33
N ALA A 11 -1.52 5.67 12.47
CA ALA A 11 -2.27 6.77 11.87
C ALA A 11 -2.36 8.05 12.74
N GLU A 12 -1.74 8.09 13.92
CA GLU A 12 -1.82 9.19 14.89
C GLU A 12 -0.81 10.31 14.60
N PHE A 13 -0.59 10.66 13.34
CA PHE A 13 0.24 11.81 12.95
C PHE A 13 -0.61 12.98 12.47
N ILE A 14 -0.07 14.18 12.63
CA ILE A 14 -0.72 15.47 12.32
C ILE A 14 0.20 16.35 11.48
N GLU A 15 -0.33 17.47 10.99
CA GLU A 15 0.47 18.52 10.35
C GLU A 15 1.61 18.99 11.26
N GLY A 16 2.80 19.16 10.67
CA GLY A 16 4.02 19.50 11.38
C GLY A 16 4.80 18.30 11.94
N ASP A 17 4.19 17.11 12.08
CA ASP A 17 4.93 15.90 12.48
C ASP A 17 5.97 15.53 11.41
N VAL A 18 7.13 15.04 11.87
CA VAL A 18 8.09 14.34 11.03
C VAL A 18 7.85 12.85 11.22
N ILE A 19 7.53 12.16 10.13
CA ILE A 19 7.17 10.73 10.15
C ILE A 19 8.11 9.90 9.30
N ARG A 20 8.19 8.61 9.65
CA ARG A 20 8.99 7.58 9.02
C ARG A 20 8.10 6.37 8.75
N TRP A 21 8.08 5.88 7.52
CA TRP A 21 7.38 4.64 7.14
C TRP A 21 8.08 3.89 6.02
N HIS A 22 7.64 2.65 5.77
CA HIS A 22 8.11 1.81 4.68
C HIS A 22 7.02 1.61 3.63
N GLU A 23 7.37 1.67 2.35
CA GLU A 23 6.44 1.33 1.27
C GLU A 23 7.08 0.41 0.22
N GLY A 24 6.24 -0.45 -0.37
CA GLY A 24 6.63 -1.28 -1.50
C GLY A 24 6.73 -0.46 -2.79
N VAL A 25 7.78 -0.70 -3.57
CA VAL A 25 7.99 -0.06 -4.87
C VAL A 25 7.51 -1.00 -5.97
N PHE A 26 6.59 -0.51 -6.80
CA PHE A 26 5.94 -1.30 -7.85
C PHE A 26 6.16 -0.68 -9.22
N GLN A 27 6.62 -1.49 -10.18
CA GLN A 27 6.78 -1.10 -11.59
C GLN A 27 5.87 -1.95 -12.47
N SER A 28 5.54 -1.45 -13.66
CA SER A 28 4.81 -2.23 -14.66
C SER A 28 5.62 -3.46 -15.08
N SER A 29 4.97 -4.61 -15.20
CA SER A 29 5.61 -5.80 -15.75
C SER A 29 6.07 -5.54 -17.18
N ARG A 30 7.25 -6.08 -17.53
CA ARG A 30 7.83 -5.96 -18.87
C ARG A 30 6.91 -6.57 -19.94
N TYR A 31 6.17 -7.61 -19.60
CA TYR A 31 5.33 -8.37 -20.53
C TYR A 31 3.86 -7.93 -20.51
N ASP A 32 3.37 -7.38 -19.40
CA ASP A 32 2.00 -6.88 -19.28
C ASP A 32 1.96 -5.57 -18.47
N ARG A 33 1.74 -4.46 -19.18
CA ARG A 33 1.68 -3.12 -18.57
C ARG A 33 0.49 -2.94 -17.62
N LYS A 34 -0.53 -3.81 -17.67
CA LYS A 34 -1.67 -3.77 -16.74
C LYS A 34 -1.33 -4.38 -15.38
N HIS A 35 -0.28 -5.21 -15.31
CA HIS A 35 0.18 -5.82 -14.06
C HIS A 35 1.35 -5.03 -13.49
N ARG A 36 1.28 -4.73 -12.18
CA ARG A 36 2.39 -4.15 -11.43
C ARG A 36 3.08 -5.23 -10.62
N VAL A 37 4.40 -5.32 -10.72
CA VAL A 37 5.24 -6.23 -9.95
C VAL A 37 5.99 -5.44 -8.89
N LYS A 38 6.09 -6.00 -7.67
CA LYS A 38 6.92 -5.43 -6.61
C LYS A 38 8.38 -5.60 -7.02
N VAL A 39 9.11 -4.49 -7.11
CA VAL A 39 10.53 -4.46 -7.49
C VAL A 39 11.45 -4.20 -6.31
N GLY A 40 10.90 -3.80 -5.16
CA GLY A 40 11.64 -3.57 -3.94
C GLY A 40 10.81 -2.85 -2.89
N GLU A 41 11.52 -2.28 -1.93
CA GLU A 41 10.98 -1.50 -0.82
C GLU A 41 11.82 -0.24 -0.64
N ARG A 42 11.22 0.79 -0.04
CA ARG A 42 11.92 2.00 0.38
C ARG A 42 11.42 2.48 1.72
N SER A 43 12.32 3.06 2.50
CA SER A 43 11.99 3.86 3.67
C SER A 43 11.88 5.32 3.27
N ILE A 44 10.95 6.03 3.90
CA ILE A 44 10.73 7.45 3.66
C ILE A 44 10.60 8.13 5.01
N THR A 45 11.36 9.20 5.19
CA THR A 45 11.24 10.15 6.29
C THR A 45 10.78 11.48 5.71
N ALA A 46 9.63 11.99 6.15
CA ALA A 46 9.04 13.20 5.61
C ALA A 46 8.34 14.04 6.69
N GLN A 47 8.28 15.35 6.48
CA GLN A 47 7.43 16.23 7.27
C GLN A 47 6.03 16.29 6.67
N VAL A 48 5.01 16.21 7.51
CA VAL A 48 3.61 16.40 7.11
C VAL A 48 3.33 17.89 6.95
N LEU A 49 3.10 18.33 5.72
CA LEU A 49 2.78 19.72 5.41
C LEU A 49 1.28 19.99 5.47
N PHE A 50 0.47 19.05 4.98
CA PHE A 50 -0.97 19.18 4.92
C PHE A 50 -1.67 17.84 5.12
N ASP A 51 -2.69 17.83 5.98
CA ASP A 51 -3.54 16.68 6.28
C ASP A 51 -5.00 16.97 5.91
N PRO A 52 -5.47 16.49 4.75
CA PRO A 52 -6.81 16.77 4.31
C PRO A 52 -7.85 16.12 5.22
N THR A 53 -8.99 16.78 5.32
CA THR A 53 -10.12 16.23 6.08
C THR A 53 -10.82 15.09 5.31
N ASP A 54 -10.82 15.15 3.97
CA ASP A 54 -11.37 14.12 3.10
C ASP A 54 -10.34 13.00 2.85
N GLN A 55 -10.74 11.74 3.05
CA GLN A 55 -9.93 10.56 2.81
C GLN A 55 -9.60 10.30 1.33
N ASN A 56 -10.35 10.91 0.41
CA ASN A 56 -10.08 10.83 -1.02
C ASN A 56 -8.97 11.79 -1.46
N GLU A 57 -8.67 12.79 -0.63
CA GLU A 57 -7.56 13.70 -0.86
C GLU A 57 -6.23 13.10 -0.37
N LEU A 58 -5.13 13.62 -0.91
CA LEU A 58 -3.79 13.13 -0.62
C LEU A 58 -3.13 14.06 0.39
N LEU A 59 -2.42 13.46 1.35
CA LEU A 59 -1.45 14.14 2.20
C LEU A 59 -0.43 14.87 1.33
N GLU A 60 0.03 16.03 1.78
CA GLU A 60 1.21 16.68 1.24
C GLU A 60 2.37 16.54 2.23
N LEU A 61 3.46 15.95 1.75
CA LEU A 61 4.60 15.58 2.56
C LEU A 61 5.87 16.18 1.93
N GLN A 62 6.78 16.71 2.74
CA GLN A 62 8.10 17.12 2.28
C GLN A 62 9.12 16.05 2.66
N VAL A 63 9.76 15.43 1.68
CA VAL A 63 10.75 14.39 1.93
C VAL A 63 12.00 14.99 2.57
N LEU A 64 12.41 14.44 3.71
CA LEU A 64 13.67 14.79 4.37
C LEU A 64 14.77 13.76 4.03
N ALA A 65 14.40 12.49 3.99
CA ALA A 65 15.29 11.40 3.60
C ALA A 65 14.49 10.25 2.98
N SER A 66 15.12 9.52 2.07
CA SER A 66 14.56 8.29 1.52
C SER A 66 15.67 7.34 1.13
N GLU A 67 15.50 6.05 1.44
CA GLU A 67 16.50 5.01 1.17
C GLU A 67 15.84 3.77 0.55
N GLY A 68 16.64 2.94 -0.10
CA GLY A 68 16.19 1.70 -0.73
C GLY A 68 15.94 1.85 -2.23
N THR A 69 14.89 1.20 -2.74
CA THR A 69 14.61 1.13 -4.18
C THR A 69 13.95 2.42 -4.67
N ASN A 70 14.48 3.05 -5.73
CA ASN A 70 13.98 4.31 -6.28
C ASN A 70 13.68 5.36 -5.19
N PRO A 71 14.69 5.79 -4.42
CA PRO A 71 14.50 6.75 -3.34
C PRO A 71 14.07 8.11 -3.90
N PHE A 72 13.30 8.85 -3.10
CA PHE A 72 12.96 10.25 -3.38
C PHE A 72 14.13 11.16 -3.09
N LYS A 73 14.14 12.33 -3.73
CA LYS A 73 15.13 13.36 -3.40
C LYS A 73 14.73 14.06 -2.10
N PRO A 74 15.69 14.50 -1.28
CA PRO A 74 15.41 15.46 -0.21
C PRO A 74 14.73 16.71 -0.79
N ASP A 75 13.84 17.30 0.00
CA ASP A 75 12.98 18.44 -0.32
C ASP A 75 11.96 18.20 -1.44
N GLU A 76 11.81 16.97 -1.92
CA GLU A 76 10.77 16.61 -2.88
C GLU A 76 9.38 16.61 -2.22
N LEU A 77 8.41 17.22 -2.90
CA LEU A 77 7.02 17.29 -2.45
C LEU A 77 6.30 16.01 -2.88
N LEU A 78 5.90 15.21 -1.89
CA LEU A 78 5.31 13.90 -2.05
C LEU A 78 3.83 13.92 -1.70
N ARG A 79 2.99 13.39 -2.60
CA ARG A 79 1.55 13.24 -2.35
C ARG A 79 1.18 11.78 -2.15
N ARG A 80 0.54 11.46 -1.02
CA ARG A 80 0.16 10.09 -0.66
C ARG A 80 -1.19 10.01 0.00
N ALA A 81 -1.92 8.92 -0.26
CA ALA A 81 -3.14 8.64 0.46
C ALA A 81 -2.79 8.32 1.92
N ARG A 82 -3.58 8.82 2.87
CA ARG A 82 -3.34 8.61 4.31
C ARG A 82 -3.14 7.13 4.64
N ARG A 83 -3.99 6.25 4.12
CA ARG A 83 -3.90 4.78 4.31
C ARG A 83 -2.57 4.14 3.87
N THR A 84 -1.82 4.75 2.96
CA THR A 84 -0.51 4.24 2.51
C THR A 84 0.61 4.64 3.46
N VAL A 85 0.38 5.69 4.25
CA VAL A 85 1.33 6.21 5.22
C VAL A 85 0.99 5.70 6.62
N SER A 86 -0.29 5.51 6.95
CA SER A 86 -0.78 5.09 8.26
C SER A 86 -0.65 3.58 8.53
N HIS A 87 0.50 2.98 8.25
CA HIS A 87 0.77 1.59 8.60
C HIS A 87 1.10 1.44 10.09
N GLU A 88 0.86 0.27 10.69
CA GLU A 88 1.06 0.02 12.13
C GLU A 88 2.50 0.26 12.61
N ASP A 89 3.48 0.15 11.72
CA ASP A 89 4.90 0.37 11.94
C ASP A 89 5.36 1.80 11.64
N THR A 90 4.42 2.71 11.34
CA THR A 90 4.73 4.11 11.09
C THR A 90 5.10 4.81 12.37
N GLU A 91 6.23 5.51 12.32
CA GLU A 91 6.82 6.21 13.45
C GLU A 91 6.81 7.71 13.21
N ARG A 92 6.73 8.48 14.29
CA ARG A 92 6.95 9.93 14.27
C ARG A 92 8.12 10.29 15.17
N LEU A 93 8.77 11.39 14.84
CA LEU A 93 9.73 12.02 15.72
C LEU A 93 8.98 12.65 16.90
N ALA A 94 9.40 12.34 18.12
CA ALA A 94 8.82 12.94 19.32
C ALA A 94 9.07 14.45 19.32
N TRP A 95 8.04 15.22 19.67
CA TRP A 95 8.18 16.67 19.81
C TRP A 95 9.02 16.98 21.05
N SER A 96 9.71 18.13 21.03
CA SER A 96 10.37 18.64 22.23
C SER A 96 9.38 18.92 23.36
N ASP A 97 8.16 19.34 23.02
CA ASP A 97 7.04 19.52 23.93
C ASP A 97 5.84 18.69 23.45
N GLU A 98 5.68 17.51 24.04
CA GLU A 98 4.56 16.61 23.72
C GLU A 98 3.22 17.12 24.28
N LYS A 99 3.21 17.99 25.30
CA LYS A 99 1.98 18.61 25.80
C LYS A 99 1.44 19.63 24.79
N ALA A 100 2.33 20.38 24.14
CA ALA A 100 1.96 21.26 23.05
C ALA A 100 1.31 20.47 21.91
N ARG A 101 1.90 19.33 21.54
CA ARG A 101 1.32 18.44 20.52
C ARG A 101 -0.07 17.93 20.91
N ALA A 102 -0.27 17.50 22.16
CA ALA A 102 -1.58 17.09 22.66
C ALA A 102 -2.62 18.21 22.55
N SER A 103 -2.22 19.45 22.84
CA SER A 103 -3.10 20.62 22.70
C SER A 103 -3.49 20.88 21.23
N VAL A 104 -2.56 20.66 20.28
CA VAL A 104 -2.86 20.76 18.84
C VAL A 104 -3.86 19.68 18.45
N LEU A 105 -3.63 18.43 18.85
CA LEU A 105 -4.58 17.32 18.63
C LEU A 105 -5.98 17.66 19.17
N ASP A 106 -6.05 18.23 20.38
CA ASP A 106 -7.30 18.66 21.04
C ASP A 106 -7.94 19.90 20.42
N SER A 107 -7.23 20.61 19.53
CA SER A 107 -7.78 21.70 18.73
C SER A 107 -8.21 21.29 17.32
N LEU A 108 -7.82 20.09 16.85
CA LEU A 108 -8.14 19.64 15.49
C LEU A 108 -9.66 19.55 15.24
N PRO A 109 -10.14 19.92 14.04
CA PRO A 109 -11.48 19.65 13.58
C PRO A 109 -11.91 18.19 13.81
N GLU A 110 -13.16 17.99 14.26
CA GLU A 110 -13.70 16.66 14.55
C GLU A 110 -13.62 15.71 13.33
N ALA A 111 -13.77 16.26 12.13
CA ALA A 111 -13.67 15.50 10.90
C ALA A 111 -12.24 14.95 10.65
N GLN A 112 -11.20 15.71 10.97
CA GLN A 112 -9.81 15.22 10.91
C GLN A 112 -9.59 14.11 11.95
N ARG A 113 -10.08 14.28 13.17
CA ARG A 113 -9.99 13.22 14.21
C ARG A 113 -10.71 11.93 13.77
N LYS A 114 -11.88 12.04 13.15
CA LYS A 114 -12.59 10.89 12.58
C LYS A 114 -11.77 10.22 11.49
N THR A 115 -11.10 10.98 10.63
CA THR A 115 -10.21 10.44 9.61
C THR A 115 -9.02 9.70 10.22
N MET A 116 -8.43 10.20 11.30
CA MET A 116 -7.39 9.51 12.07
C MET A 116 -7.89 8.17 12.63
N GLN A 117 -9.06 8.17 13.29
CA GLN A 117 -9.67 6.96 13.87
C GLN A 117 -10.05 5.93 12.79
N ALA A 118 -10.59 6.38 11.67
CA ALA A 118 -10.93 5.51 10.54
C ALA A 118 -9.68 4.87 9.91
N ALA A 119 -8.57 5.60 9.86
CA ALA A 119 -7.29 5.06 9.40
C ALA A 119 -6.65 4.07 10.40
N GLN A 120 -6.93 4.21 11.70
CA GLN A 120 -6.49 3.24 12.73
C GLN A 120 -7.27 1.94 12.69
N THR A 121 -8.53 1.97 12.27
CA THR A 121 -9.35 0.76 12.23
C THR A 121 -8.83 -0.11 11.10
N PRO A 122 -8.11 -1.23 11.37
CA PRO A 122 -7.79 -2.15 10.29
C PRO A 122 -9.13 -2.57 9.70
N ALA A 123 -9.30 -2.39 8.38
CA ALA A 123 -10.44 -2.95 7.69
C ALA A 123 -10.47 -4.43 8.05
N THR A 124 -11.37 -4.82 8.95
CA THR A 124 -11.60 -6.21 9.32
C THR A 124 -11.95 -6.87 8.00
N LYS A 125 -10.99 -7.57 7.38
CA LYS A 125 -11.31 -8.43 6.25
C LYS A 125 -12.43 -9.32 6.77
N PRO A 126 -13.65 -9.29 6.22
CA PRO A 126 -14.64 -10.27 6.59
C PRO A 126 -13.97 -11.61 6.36
N MET A 127 -13.85 -12.36 7.45
CA MET A 127 -13.22 -13.66 7.52
C MET A 127 -13.67 -14.44 6.29
N THR A 128 -12.70 -14.78 5.43
CA THR A 128 -12.93 -15.59 4.22
C THR A 128 -13.86 -16.73 4.59
N GLN A 129 -15.11 -16.70 4.10
CA GLN A 129 -15.98 -17.85 4.24
C GLN A 129 -15.25 -19.03 3.62
N PRO A 130 -15.14 -20.19 4.30
CA PRO A 130 -14.53 -21.36 3.72
C PRO A 130 -15.27 -21.64 2.41
N SER A 131 -14.52 -21.66 1.30
CA SER A 131 -15.05 -22.03 0.00
C SER A 131 -15.79 -23.37 0.13
N PRO A 132 -17.01 -23.53 -0.42
CA PRO A 132 -17.69 -24.81 -0.34
C PRO A 132 -16.81 -25.86 -1.01
N THR A 133 -16.46 -26.88 -0.24
CA THR A 133 -15.67 -28.03 -0.67
C THR A 133 -16.30 -28.58 -1.95
N ARG A 134 -15.57 -28.47 -3.06
CA ARG A 134 -16.00 -29.06 -4.34
C ARG A 134 -15.88 -30.58 -4.20
N THR A 135 -16.98 -31.23 -3.82
CA THR A 135 -17.11 -32.68 -3.83
C THR A 135 -16.90 -33.17 -5.26
N VAL A 136 -15.77 -33.83 -5.49
CA VAL A 136 -15.49 -34.50 -6.76
C VAL A 136 -16.36 -35.77 -6.78
N PRO A 137 -17.27 -35.96 -7.75
CA PRO A 137 -18.00 -37.22 -7.85
C PRO A 137 -17.04 -38.34 -8.24
N PRO A 138 -17.24 -39.57 -7.71
CA PRO A 138 -16.37 -40.70 -7.97
C PRO A 138 -16.43 -41.09 -9.45
N VAL A 139 -15.25 -41.44 -9.97
CA VAL A 139 -15.01 -41.97 -11.31
C VAL A 139 -15.94 -43.16 -11.58
N ALA A 140 -16.81 -43.03 -12.58
CA ALA A 140 -17.49 -44.16 -13.19
C ALA A 140 -16.69 -44.64 -14.41
N THR A 141 -16.05 -45.78 -14.23
CA THR A 141 -15.37 -46.61 -15.22
C THR A 141 -16.36 -47.10 -16.28
N GLY A 142 -16.02 -46.99 -17.58
CA GLY A 142 -16.61 -47.84 -18.64
C GLY A 142 -17.03 -47.18 -19.97
N ALA A 143 -16.05 -46.88 -20.83
CA ALA A 143 -15.89 -47.18 -22.29
C ALA A 143 -17.10 -47.09 -23.30
N PRO A 144 -16.94 -47.25 -24.63
CA PRO A 144 -15.77 -47.09 -25.54
C PRO A 144 -16.07 -46.24 -26.84
N TRP A 145 -15.08 -46.15 -27.74
CA TRP A 145 -15.12 -45.78 -29.19
C TRP A 145 -15.19 -44.28 -29.56
N ARG A 146 -14.55 -43.72 -30.61
CA ARG A 146 -13.78 -44.22 -31.77
C ARG A 146 -12.67 -43.22 -32.15
N ARG A 147 -11.56 -43.77 -32.67
CA ARG A 147 -10.60 -43.06 -33.53
C ARG A 147 -11.26 -42.56 -34.82
N ARG A 148 -10.86 -41.39 -35.31
CA ARG A 148 -10.44 -41.20 -36.71
C ARG A 148 -9.32 -40.16 -36.78
N ARG A 149 -8.21 -40.61 -37.36
CA ARG A 149 -7.08 -39.81 -37.83
C ARG A 149 -7.16 -39.86 -39.36
N ALA A 150 -7.18 -38.70 -40.01
CA ALA A 150 -6.89 -38.46 -41.42
C ALA A 150 -6.94 -36.93 -41.60
N SER A 151 -6.13 -36.23 -42.38
CA SER A 151 -4.88 -36.47 -43.11
C SER A 151 -4.48 -35.10 -43.69
N ALA A 152 -3.22 -34.98 -44.11
CA ALA A 152 -2.57 -33.79 -44.66
C ALA A 152 -3.35 -33.00 -45.74
N GLY A 153 -3.11 -31.68 -45.77
CA GLY A 153 -3.18 -30.82 -46.96
C GLY A 153 -2.08 -29.75 -46.82
N ALA A 154 -0.88 -29.96 -47.37
CA ALA A 154 -0.47 -29.67 -48.75
C ALA A 154 -0.36 -28.16 -49.03
N TYR A 155 0.89 -27.67 -48.97
CA TYR A 155 1.31 -26.38 -49.51
C TYR A 155 1.18 -26.39 -51.04
N ALA A 156 0.55 -25.36 -51.60
CA ALA A 156 0.62 -25.05 -53.02
C ALA A 156 1.50 -23.81 -53.22
N ALA A 157 2.66 -24.01 -53.85
CA ALA A 157 3.49 -22.95 -54.41
C ALA A 157 3.45 -23.08 -55.93
N LYS A 158 3.27 -21.95 -56.64
CA LYS A 158 3.58 -21.73 -58.07
C LYS A 158 3.57 -20.22 -58.37
N PRO A 159 4.12 -19.77 -59.51
CA PRO A 159 4.99 -20.48 -60.47
C PRO A 159 6.46 -20.02 -60.41
#